data_AF-A0A921SMV6-F1
#
_entry.id   AF-A0A921SMV6-F1
#
_cell.length_a   1.000
_cell.length_b   1.000
_cell.length_c   1.000
_cell.angle_alpha   90.00
_cell.angle_beta   90.00
_cell.angle_gamma   90.00
#
_symmetry.space_group_name_H-M   'P 1'
#
loop_
_entity.id
_entity.type
_entity.pdbx_description
1 polymer ?
#
loop_
_entity_poly.entity_id
_entity_poly.type
_entity_poly.pdbx_seq_one_letter_code
_entity_poly.pdbx_strand_id
1 'polypeptide(L)'
;MPLEGCALCRSGETLGVVRDELVVTGAGRESRLRDALATVADRYDLVLIDCPPSLDQLTINALVAADAVLIVTQSKQASINGLVKLHETIDAVRRNYRADLTIAGVLANQHEQSTVSGQSGSRSSAAR
;
A
#
# COMPACT_ATOMS: atom_id res chain seq x y z
N MET A 1 -12.98 -20.77 -11.46
CA MET A 1 -14.15 -20.04 -11.98
C MET A 1 -13.71 -18.59 -12.22
N PRO A 2 -14.03 -17.96 -13.35
CA PRO A 2 -14.02 -16.51 -13.40
C PRO A 2 -15.08 -16.03 -12.39
N LEU A 3 -14.72 -15.06 -11.55
CA LEU A 3 -15.67 -14.43 -10.63
C LEU A 3 -16.67 -13.66 -11.50
N GLU A 4 -17.92 -14.13 -11.59
CA GLU A 4 -18.97 -13.40 -12.30
C GLU A 4 -19.09 -11.98 -11.69
N GLY A 5 -19.04 -10.96 -12.56
CA GLY A 5 -19.09 -9.55 -12.14
C GLY A 5 -17.74 -8.91 -11.77
N CYS A 6 -16.61 -9.62 -11.85
CA CYS A 6 -15.30 -9.06 -11.55
C CYS A 6 -14.43 -8.91 -12.82
N ALA A 7 -13.91 -7.71 -13.06
CA ALA A 7 -12.93 -7.46 -14.11
C ALA A 7 -11.52 -7.40 -13.52
N LEU A 8 -10.57 -8.07 -14.18
CA LEU A 8 -9.16 -8.05 -13.79
C LEU A 8 -8.33 -7.31 -14.86
N CYS A 9 -7.85 -6.13 -14.50
CA CYS A 9 -6.82 -5.44 -15.26
C CYS A 9 -5.48 -6.13 -14.97
N ARG A 10 -4.98 -6.94 -15.92
CA ARG A 10 -3.71 -7.65 -15.72
C ARG A 10 -2.52 -6.69 -15.74
N SER A 11 -1.70 -6.79 -14.71
CA SER A 11 -0.33 -6.31 -14.71
C SER A 11 0.56 -7.23 -15.54
N GLY A 12 1.48 -6.68 -16.33
CA GLY A 12 2.46 -7.41 -17.14
C GLY A 12 3.77 -6.62 -17.27
N GLU A 13 4.74 -7.13 -18.04
CA GLU A 13 6.05 -6.47 -18.25
C GLU A 13 5.93 -4.98 -18.66
N THR A 14 4.84 -4.62 -19.33
CA THR A 14 4.50 -3.26 -19.74
C THR A 14 4.43 -2.26 -18.57
N LEU A 15 4.15 -2.69 -17.33
CA LEU A 15 4.11 -1.77 -16.18
C LEU A 15 5.46 -1.14 -15.84
N GLY A 16 6.56 -1.85 -16.13
CA GLY A 16 7.90 -1.28 -15.98
C GLY A 16 8.09 -0.07 -16.90
N VAL A 17 7.64 -0.20 -18.15
CA VAL A 17 7.68 0.88 -19.15
C VAL A 17 6.80 2.05 -18.73
N VAL A 18 5.58 1.80 -18.27
CA VAL A 18 4.67 2.84 -17.79
C VAL A 18 5.27 3.61 -16.62
N ARG A 19 5.92 2.91 -15.68
CA ARG A 19 6.62 3.56 -14.56
C ARG A 19 7.69 4.53 -15.06
N ASP A 20 8.53 4.08 -15.99
CA ASP A 20 9.62 4.90 -16.53
C ASP A 20 9.08 6.10 -17.32
N GLU A 21 7.99 5.90 -18.06
CA GLU A 21 7.28 6.97 -18.76
C GLU A 21 6.74 8.01 -17.77
N LEU A 22 6.11 7.59 -16.67
CA LEU A 22 5.59 8.50 -15.66
C LEU A 22 6.67 9.44 -15.13
N VAL A 23 7.89 8.94 -14.88
CA VAL A 23 9.01 9.75 -14.38
C VAL A 23 9.35 10.91 -15.31
N VAL A 24 9.31 10.68 -16.62
CA VAL A 24 9.63 11.70 -17.64
C VAL A 24 8.41 12.53 -18.06
N THR A 25 7.20 12.05 -17.74
CA THR A 25 5.96 12.78 -18.03
C THR A 25 5.89 14.04 -17.17
N GLY A 26 5.44 15.14 -17.77
CA GLY A 26 5.26 16.44 -17.10
C GLY A 26 4.09 16.47 -16.12
N ALA A 27 3.46 17.64 -16.00
CA ALA A 27 2.37 17.86 -15.06
C ALA A 27 1.21 16.87 -15.24
N GLY A 28 0.63 16.41 -14.13
CA GLY A 28 -0.56 15.54 -14.12
C GLY A 28 -0.26 14.03 -14.13
N ARG A 29 1.01 13.62 -14.18
CA ARG A 29 1.39 12.19 -14.18
C ARG A 29 0.83 11.41 -13.00
N GLU A 30 0.66 12.05 -11.84
CA GLU A 30 0.24 11.42 -10.59
C GLU A 30 -1.25 11.07 -10.59
N SER A 31 -2.01 11.65 -11.52
CA SER A 31 -3.47 11.48 -11.64
C SER A 31 -3.89 10.51 -12.75
N ARG A 32 -2.95 9.99 -13.54
CA ARG A 32 -3.25 9.19 -14.74
C ARG A 32 -4.15 7.99 -14.45
N LEU A 33 -3.90 7.26 -13.36
CA LEU A 33 -4.75 6.13 -12.99
C LEU A 33 -6.16 6.56 -12.58
N ARG A 34 -6.27 7.64 -11.80
CA ARG A 34 -7.57 8.19 -11.37
C ARG A 34 -8.41 8.60 -12.58
N ASP A 35 -7.80 9.32 -13.51
CA ASP A 35 -8.48 9.83 -14.70
C ASP A 35 -8.93 8.66 -15.62
N ALA A 36 -8.13 7.60 -15.72
CA ALA A 36 -8.51 6.38 -16.43
C ALA A 36 -9.69 5.65 -15.75
N LEU A 37 -9.65 5.48 -14.43
CA LEU A 37 -10.72 4.82 -13.67
C LEU A 37 -12.04 5.59 -13.71
N ALA A 38 -11.99 6.92 -13.74
CA ALA A 38 -13.18 7.77 -13.85
C ALA A 38 -14.02 7.45 -15.11
N THR A 39 -13.41 6.94 -16.18
CA THR A 39 -14.12 6.57 -17.42
C THR A 39 -14.96 5.29 -17.31
N VAL A 40 -14.78 4.51 -16.25
CA VAL A 40 -15.46 3.22 -16.02
C VAL A 40 -16.05 3.09 -14.63
N ALA A 41 -16.06 4.17 -13.84
CA ALA A 41 -16.45 4.16 -12.43
C ALA A 41 -17.92 3.77 -12.23
N ASP A 42 -18.79 4.06 -13.20
CA ASP A 42 -20.21 3.71 -13.21
C ASP A 42 -20.49 2.20 -13.38
N ARG A 43 -19.46 1.40 -13.69
CA ARG A 43 -19.57 -0.03 -13.96
C ARG A 43 -19.20 -0.92 -12.77
N TYR A 44 -18.62 -0.36 -11.72
CA TYR A 44 -18.08 -1.14 -10.60
C TYR A 44 -18.45 -0.49 -9.26
N ASP A 45 -19.02 -1.28 -8.35
CA ASP A 45 -19.30 -0.83 -6.99
C ASP A 45 -18.02 -0.73 -6.14
N LEU A 46 -16.97 -1.47 -6.52
CA LEU A 46 -15.69 -1.55 -5.81
C LEU A 46 -14.53 -1.75 -6.78
N VAL A 47 -13.47 -0.96 -6.59
CA VAL A 47 -12.19 -1.11 -7.29
C VAL A 47 -11.10 -1.41 -6.27
N LEU A 48 -10.42 -2.53 -6.44
CA LEU A 48 -9.23 -2.88 -5.66
C LEU A 48 -7.97 -2.63 -6.48
N ILE A 49 -7.07 -1.81 -5.95
CA ILE A 49 -5.79 -1.48 -6.58
C ILE A 49 -4.67 -2.19 -5.83
N ASP A 50 -4.06 -3.19 -6.45
CA ASP A 50 -2.89 -3.88 -5.91
C ASP A 50 -1.62 -3.11 -6.30
N CYS A 51 -0.85 -2.68 -5.30
CA CYS A 51 0.33 -1.85 -5.49
C CYS A 51 1.61 -2.71 -5.50
N PRO A 52 2.61 -2.39 -6.34
CA PRO A 52 3.91 -3.02 -6.23
C PRO A 52 4.57 -2.69 -4.85
N PRO A 53 5.56 -3.49 -4.40
CA PRO A 53 6.22 -3.26 -3.10
C PRO A 53 7.10 -2.00 -3.05
N SER A 54 7.17 -1.22 -4.12
CA SER A 54 7.94 0.02 -4.24
C SER A 54 7.07 1.25 -3.96
N LEU A 55 7.61 2.22 -3.22
CA LEU A 55 7.00 3.56 -3.08
C LEU A 55 7.47 4.47 -4.22
N ASP A 56 7.02 4.16 -5.44
CA ASP A 56 7.34 4.90 -6.67
C ASP A 56 6.09 5.53 -7.33
N GLN A 57 6.22 6.04 -8.55
CA GLN A 57 5.13 6.72 -9.28
C GLN A 57 3.89 5.86 -9.52
N LEU A 58 4.01 4.53 -9.57
CA LEU A 58 2.85 3.64 -9.66
C LEU A 58 2.05 3.67 -8.36
N THR A 59 2.75 3.59 -7.23
CA THR A 59 2.12 3.67 -5.91
C THR A 59 1.54 5.06 -5.64
N ILE A 60 2.18 6.14 -6.10
CA ILE A 60 1.59 7.48 -6.04
C ILE A 60 0.28 7.54 -6.84
N ASN A 61 0.28 7.03 -8.07
CA ASN A 61 -0.93 6.98 -8.89
C ASN A 61 -2.06 6.17 -8.24
N ALA A 62 -1.72 5.04 -7.60
CA ALA A 62 -2.67 4.24 -6.84
C ALA A 62 -3.27 5.02 -5.66
N LEU A 63 -2.42 5.70 -4.88
CA LEU A 63 -2.89 6.52 -3.74
C LEU A 63 -3.77 7.69 -4.19
N VAL A 64 -3.45 8.34 -5.31
CA VAL A 64 -4.26 9.44 -5.86
C VAL A 64 -5.60 8.94 -6.39
N ALA A 65 -5.64 7.73 -6.93
CA ALA A 65 -6.87 7.11 -7.44
C ALA A 65 -7.77 6.55 -6.34
N ALA A 66 -7.21 6.12 -5.20
CA ALA A 66 -7.95 5.47 -4.13
C ALA A 66 -8.78 6.47 -3.29
N ASP A 67 -9.92 6.00 -2.78
CA ASP A 67 -10.70 6.70 -1.75
C ASP A 67 -10.21 6.36 -0.34
N ALA A 68 -9.76 5.12 -0.15
CA ALA A 68 -9.23 4.61 1.10
C ALA A 68 -8.05 3.66 0.88
N VAL A 69 -7.12 3.62 1.83
CA VAL A 69 -5.92 2.79 1.78
C VAL A 69 -5.86 1.86 2.98
N LEU A 70 -5.66 0.57 2.70
CA LEU A 70 -5.32 -0.44 3.70
C LEU A 70 -3.81 -0.68 3.66
N ILE A 71 -3.12 -0.44 4.78
CA ILE A 71 -1.68 -0.63 4.87
C ILE A 71 -1.39 -2.05 5.37
N VAL A 72 -0.70 -2.87 4.58
CA VAL A 72 -0.29 -4.21 5.00
C VAL A 72 1.18 -4.19 5.42
N THR A 73 1.49 -4.58 6.65
CA THR A 73 2.86 -4.52 7.22
C THR A 73 3.22 -5.75 8.03
N GLN A 74 4.50 -6.00 8.29
CA GLN A 74 4.98 -7.11 9.14
C GLN A 74 5.52 -6.58 10.48
N SER A 75 5.61 -7.43 11.50
CA SER A 75 6.10 -7.04 12.84
C SER A 75 7.63 -7.11 12.98
N LYS A 76 8.39 -6.60 11.99
CA LYS A 76 9.87 -6.56 12.01
C LYS A 76 10.35 -5.11 12.04
N GLN A 77 11.53 -4.85 12.60
CA GLN A 77 12.07 -3.48 12.75
C GLN A 77 12.14 -2.70 11.41
N ALA A 78 12.44 -3.39 10.31
CA ALA A 78 12.45 -2.80 8.96
C ALA A 78 11.07 -2.29 8.50
N SER A 79 10.00 -2.89 9.02
CA SER A 79 8.61 -2.55 8.69
C SER A 79 8.14 -1.26 9.35
N ILE A 80 8.72 -0.86 10.50
CA ILE A 80 8.40 0.40 11.18
C ILE A 80 8.90 1.59 10.34
N ASN A 81 10.15 1.54 9.87
CA ASN A 81 10.71 2.59 9.02
C ASN A 81 9.96 2.70 7.68
N GLY A 82 9.57 1.56 7.10
CA GLY A 82 8.73 1.52 5.91
C GLY A 82 7.35 2.15 6.13
N LEU A 83 6.73 1.91 7.28
CA LEU A 83 5.45 2.49 7.66
C LEU A 83 5.53 4.01 7.81
N VAL A 84 6.59 4.52 8.44
CA VAL A 84 6.82 5.98 8.56
C VAL A 84 6.92 6.62 7.16
N LYS A 85 7.74 6.04 6.27
CA LYS A 85 7.89 6.55 4.90
C LYS A 85 6.59 6.50 4.11
N LEU A 86 5.79 5.45 4.28
CA LEU A 86 4.48 5.33 3.65
C LEU A 86 3.51 6.38 4.19
N HIS A 87 3.50 6.62 5.51
CA HIS A 87 2.68 7.65 6.12
C HIS A 87 3.02 9.05 5.59
N GLU A 88 4.31 9.40 5.53
CA GLU A 88 4.79 10.65 4.93
C GLU A 88 4.35 10.80 3.46
N THR A 89 4.37 9.69 2.71
CA THR A 89 3.93 9.64 1.33
C THR A 89 2.42 9.89 1.20
N ILE A 90 1.61 9.24 2.04
CA ILE A 90 0.15 9.45 2.07
C ILE A 90 -0.17 10.90 2.42
N ASP A 91 0.53 11.48 3.39
CA ASP A 91 0.33 12.87 3.78
C ASP A 91 0.75 13.85 2.67
N ALA A 92 1.82 13.55 1.94
CA ALA A 92 2.18 14.31 0.74
C ALA A 92 1.11 14.20 -0.35
N VAL A 93 0.53 13.01 -0.55
CA VAL A 93 -0.56 12.83 -1.52
C VAL A 93 -1.81 13.62 -1.12
N ARG A 94 -2.18 13.59 0.17
CA ARG A 94 -3.30 14.36 0.70
C ARG A 94 -3.17 15.86 0.47
N ARG A 95 -1.98 16.41 0.76
CA ARG A 95 -1.73 17.85 0.62
C ARG A 95 -1.75 18.32 -0.83
N ASN A 96 -1.28 17.50 -1.77
CA ASN A 96 -1.01 17.96 -3.14
C ASN A 96 -2.04 17.47 -4.17
N TYR A 97 -2.74 16.36 -3.91
CA TYR A 97 -3.52 15.67 -4.95
C TYR A 97 -4.89 15.16 -4.49
N ARG A 98 -5.01 14.57 -3.29
CA ARG A 98 -6.23 13.87 -2.84
C ARG A 98 -6.52 14.09 -1.36
N ALA A 99 -7.09 15.24 -1.01
CA ALA A 99 -7.30 15.67 0.38
C ALA A 99 -8.25 14.76 1.19
N ASP A 100 -9.18 14.09 0.51
CA ASP A 100 -10.18 13.17 1.05
C ASP A 100 -9.68 11.71 1.17
N LEU A 101 -8.43 11.41 0.78
CA LEU A 101 -7.85 10.08 0.92
C LEU A 101 -7.87 9.63 2.38
N THR A 102 -8.49 8.49 2.68
CA THR A 102 -8.57 7.96 4.05
C THR A 102 -7.64 6.77 4.27
N ILE A 103 -7.18 6.57 5.51
CA ILE A 103 -6.52 5.30 5.88
C ILE A 103 -7.62 4.44 6.50
N ALA A 104 -8.01 3.38 5.80
CA ALA A 104 -9.04 2.44 6.26
C ALA A 104 -8.55 1.62 7.45
N GLY A 105 -7.25 1.34 7.51
CA GLY A 105 -6.63 0.64 8.63
C GLY A 105 -5.21 0.17 8.32
N VAL A 106 -4.61 -0.49 9.31
CA VAL A 106 -3.32 -1.15 9.20
C VAL A 106 -3.51 -2.63 9.52
N LEU A 107 -3.14 -3.50 8.58
CA LEU A 107 -3.18 -4.95 8.72
C LEU A 107 -1.76 -5.49 8.95
N ALA A 108 -1.53 -6.09 10.11
CA ALA A 108 -0.30 -6.83 10.37
C ALA A 108 -0.38 -8.22 9.72
N ASN A 109 0.47 -8.48 8.73
CA ASN A 109 0.60 -9.74 8.01
C ASN A 109 1.81 -10.54 8.53
N GLN A 110 1.69 -11.87 8.56
CA GLN A 110 2.65 -12.84 9.10
C GLN A 110 2.99 -12.64 10.60
N HIS A 111 2.18 -13.26 11.46
CA HIS A 111 2.57 -13.55 12.84
C HIS A 111 3.59 -14.70 12.83
N GLU A 112 4.88 -14.38 12.92
CA GLU A 112 5.96 -15.36 13.03
C GLU A 112 5.90 -16.01 14.43
N GLN A 113 5.29 -17.20 14.56
CA GLN A 113 5.32 -18.04 15.78
C GLN A 113 6.69 -18.73 15.98
N SER A 114 7.79 -18.01 15.80
CA SER A 114 9.11 -18.57 16.06
C SER A 114 10.08 -17.51 16.57
N THR A 115 9.85 -17.12 17.82
CA THR A 115 10.94 -17.04 18.80
C THR A 115 10.41 -17.62 20.11
N VAL A 116 10.74 -18.89 20.37
CA VAL A 116 10.86 -19.39 21.74
C VAL A 116 12.01 -18.60 22.36
N SER A 117 11.72 -17.44 22.95
CA SER A 117 12.58 -16.91 24.01
C SER A 117 12.17 -17.66 25.28
N GLY A 118 12.50 -18.94 25.28
CA GLY A 118 12.37 -19.82 26.43
C GLY A 118 13.34 -19.36 27.51
N GLN A 119 12.79 -19.13 28.70
CA GLN A 119 13.44 -19.26 30.00
C GLN A 119 14.92 -18.86 30.07
N SER A 120 15.17 -17.64 30.53
CA SER A 120 16.29 -17.39 31.44
C SER A 120 15.70 -16.90 32.76
N GLY A 121 15.97 -17.67 33.81
CA GLY A 121 15.23 -17.69 35.05
C GLY A 121 15.29 -16.40 35.85
N SER A 122 14.11 -15.85 36.13
CA SER A 122 13.85 -15.12 37.38
C SER A 122 13.80 -16.15 38.52
N ARG A 123 14.97 -16.57 39.01
CA ARG A 123 15.15 -17.19 40.32
C ARG A 123 16.46 -16.71 40.93
N SER A 124 16.42 -15.57 41.58
CA SER A 124 17.24 -15.26 42.75
C SER A 124 16.66 -14.06 43.49
N SER A 125 15.75 -14.34 44.42
CA SER A 125 15.54 -13.50 45.59
C SER A 125 15.41 -14.40 46.82
N ALA A 126 16.42 -14.32 47.68
CA ALA A 126 16.39 -14.44 49.13
C ALA A 126 15.36 -15.39 49.78
N ALA A 127 15.84 -16.43 50.48
CA ALA A 127 15.71 -16.54 51.94
C ALA A 127 16.18 -17.91 52.44
N ARG A 128 17.06 -17.84 53.45
CA ARG A 128 17.53 -18.87 54.41
C ARG A 128 18.63 -19.83 53.97
#